data_AF-A0A2M6X2D4-F1
#
_entry.id   AF-A0A2M6X2D4-F1
#
_cell.length_a   1.000
_cell.length_b   1.000
_cell.length_c   1.000
_cell.angle_alpha   90.00
_cell.angle_beta   90.00
_cell.angle_gamma   90.00
#
_symmetry.space_group_name_H-M   'P 1'
#
loop_
_entity.id
_entity.type
_entity.pdbx_description
1 polymer ?
#
loop_
_entity_poly.entity_id
_entity_poly.type
_entity_poly.pdbx_seq_one_letter_code
_entity_poly.pdbx_strand_id
1 'polypeptide(L)'
;MTINLKTFFQSYLGHSSSTTGMVLFQVAGVLVLLLNVLFCSITAFASNRSELDYCENLVQAPSKVDPTPAILQPTTTRLEIPEDSENLRRQSQIAKSKLVGRDALLQDLLKTIEAKAAFSSKTDAPILSIMAVGPTGTGKSQLAKALAAALHGDEGKVLRINMGEAIGDYSLGGAPPGLAGADTPPMLSNSQLSSVTSEKSEVSIVLVDEIEKSKASHLGAKDLLDIFLSVLEGHFTTGKNQTVDLGKTVFIFASNTGTAQIAKRKTSIGFVKDIEEVSVVSEASSIRGDANGSSFLALYKSSVEASFKPEFLNRIDHLVLFPPLTSQELAKIAEITFESSKNNFLDNLPPTIFSVDYEVYEWISEQAIEPEKYNGRAVKRATDVHLISPLRQILLPFAIKNSNRLPIGDNYIEIHVKLSHQRNGIEFFRNVYGPAVHPNRK
;
A
#
# COMPACT_ATOMS: atom_id res chain seq x y z
N MET A 1 28.09 2.58 -54.55
CA MET A 1 27.69 1.30 -55.19
C MET A 1 26.41 0.84 -54.50
N THR A 2 25.25 1.25 -55.00
CA THR A 2 23.94 1.00 -54.38
C THR A 2 23.44 -0.39 -54.79
N ILE A 3 23.49 -1.34 -53.87
CA ILE A 3 22.95 -2.69 -54.09
C ILE A 3 21.42 -2.60 -53.98
N ASN A 4 20.73 -2.85 -55.08
CA ASN A 4 19.27 -2.84 -55.11
C ASN A 4 18.73 -4.17 -54.54
N LEU A 5 18.42 -4.19 -53.24
CA LEU A 5 17.96 -5.38 -52.52
C LEU A 5 16.65 -5.99 -53.08
N LYS A 6 15.88 -5.23 -53.87
CA LYS A 6 14.58 -5.67 -54.38
C LYS A 6 14.71 -6.77 -55.44
N THR A 7 15.77 -6.73 -56.26
CA THR A 7 16.01 -7.72 -57.32
C THR A 7 16.60 -9.02 -56.78
N PHE A 8 17.36 -8.96 -55.69
CA PHE A 8 17.95 -10.14 -55.04
C PHE A 8 16.87 -11.02 -54.36
N PHE A 9 15.83 -10.38 -53.82
CA PHE A 9 14.74 -11.06 -53.13
C PHE A 9 13.75 -11.79 -54.06
N GLN A 10 13.54 -11.30 -55.28
CA GLN A 10 12.58 -11.90 -56.21
C GLN A 10 13.08 -13.20 -56.89
N SER A 11 14.40 -13.42 -56.96
CA SER A 11 14.95 -14.60 -57.62
C SER A 11 15.05 -15.85 -56.72
N TYR A 12 14.82 -15.73 -55.40
CA TYR A 12 15.02 -16.83 -54.44
C TYR A 12 13.74 -17.33 -53.74
N LEU A 13 12.59 -16.68 -53.99
CA LEU A 13 11.29 -17.08 -53.43
C LEU A 13 10.57 -18.16 -54.27
N GLY A 14 11.16 -18.61 -55.38
CA GLY A 14 10.68 -19.76 -56.14
C GLY A 14 11.51 -21.01 -55.83
N HIS A 15 10.96 -21.91 -55.00
CA HIS A 15 11.49 -23.22 -54.61
C HIS A 15 12.57 -23.25 -53.50
N SER A 16 12.15 -23.44 -52.25
CA SER A 16 12.61 -24.59 -51.45
C SER A 16 11.83 -24.70 -50.13
N SER A 17 11.26 -25.89 -49.89
CA SER A 17 10.61 -26.29 -48.64
C SER A 17 11.57 -27.16 -47.82
N SER A 18 12.73 -26.63 -47.43
CA SER A 18 13.66 -27.35 -46.55
C SER A 18 14.22 -26.45 -45.46
N THR A 19 14.35 -27.03 -44.27
CA THR A 19 14.84 -26.44 -43.01
C THR A 19 16.22 -25.78 -43.16
N THR A 20 17.01 -26.18 -44.17
CA THR A 20 18.33 -25.63 -44.49
C THR A 20 18.26 -24.22 -45.07
N GLY A 21 17.17 -23.86 -45.76
CA GLY A 21 16.98 -22.53 -46.36
C GLY A 21 16.71 -21.43 -45.32
N MET A 22 16.03 -21.76 -44.21
CA MET A 22 15.78 -20.82 -43.11
C MET A 22 17.05 -20.44 -42.35
N VAL A 23 17.97 -21.38 -42.18
CA VAL A 23 19.25 -21.14 -41.48
C VAL A 23 20.14 -20.21 -42.31
N LEU A 24 20.23 -20.42 -43.63
CA LEU A 24 20.97 -19.49 -44.51
C LEU A 24 20.36 -18.07 -44.51
N PHE A 25 19.04 -17.96 -44.41
CA PHE A 25 18.35 -16.67 -44.38
C PHE A 25 18.63 -15.88 -43.09
N GLN A 26 18.69 -16.57 -41.94
CA GLN A 26 19.08 -15.94 -40.67
C GLN A 26 20.56 -15.51 -40.67
N VAL A 27 21.45 -16.33 -41.23
CA VAL A 27 22.89 -16.00 -41.31
C VAL A 27 23.15 -14.82 -42.25
N ALA A 28 22.47 -14.76 -43.40
CA ALA A 28 22.59 -13.63 -44.33
C ALA A 28 22.02 -12.33 -43.76
N GLY A 29 20.91 -12.39 -43.01
CA GLY A 29 20.33 -11.23 -42.33
C GLY A 29 21.26 -10.64 -41.27
N VAL A 30 21.91 -11.51 -40.47
CA VAL A 30 22.88 -11.09 -39.45
C VAL A 30 24.13 -10.46 -40.09
N LEU A 31 24.60 -10.99 -41.22
CA LEU A 31 25.76 -10.45 -41.93
C LEU A 31 25.50 -9.04 -42.49
N VAL A 32 24.31 -8.78 -43.03
CA VAL A 32 23.91 -7.45 -43.51
C VAL A 32 23.79 -6.45 -42.36
N LEU A 33 23.30 -6.89 -41.20
CA LEU A 33 23.20 -6.07 -40.00
C LEU A 33 24.58 -5.70 -39.44
N LEU A 34 25.52 -6.66 -39.43
CA LEU A 34 26.91 -6.43 -39.04
C LEU A 34 27.64 -5.48 -40.00
N LEU A 35 27.42 -5.62 -41.32
CA LEU A 35 28.00 -4.71 -42.31
C LEU A 35 27.46 -3.28 -42.17
N ASN A 36 26.18 -3.10 -41.85
CA ASN A 36 25.60 -1.78 -41.59
C ASN A 36 26.12 -1.15 -40.28
N VAL A 37 26.32 -1.93 -39.23
CA VAL A 37 26.94 -1.45 -37.97
C VAL A 37 28.41 -1.06 -38.20
N LEU A 38 29.14 -1.84 -39.00
CA LEU A 38 30.52 -1.54 -39.37
C LEU A 38 30.60 -0.25 -40.20
N PHE A 39 29.70 -0.07 -41.17
CA PHE A 39 29.64 1.12 -42.01
C PHE A 39 29.27 2.37 -41.18
N CYS A 40 28.31 2.25 -40.26
CA CYS A 40 27.91 3.32 -39.35
C CYS A 40 29.06 3.74 -38.40
N SER A 41 29.82 2.76 -37.90
CA SER A 41 30.97 2.99 -37.02
C SER A 41 32.13 3.67 -37.77
N ILE A 42 32.38 3.31 -39.02
CA ILE A 42 33.41 3.96 -39.87
C ILE A 42 33.00 5.40 -40.21
N THR A 43 31.71 5.65 -40.46
CA THR A 43 31.21 7.02 -40.71
C THR A 43 31.20 7.90 -39.46
N ALA A 44 30.98 7.32 -38.27
CA ALA A 44 31.06 8.02 -36.99
C ALA A 44 32.52 8.34 -36.59
N PHE A 45 33.47 7.47 -36.96
CA PHE A 45 34.90 7.69 -36.73
C PHE A 45 35.51 8.75 -37.67
N ALA A 46 34.91 8.97 -38.85
CA ALA A 46 35.38 9.95 -39.83
C ALA A 46 34.86 11.39 -39.60
N SER A 47 33.91 11.62 -38.68
CA SER A 47 33.14 12.86 -38.60
C SER A 47 33.25 13.67 -37.31
N ASN A 48 34.27 13.46 -36.46
CA ASN A 48 34.61 14.46 -35.43
C ASN A 48 36.04 14.31 -34.87
N ARG A 49 36.95 15.15 -35.38
CA ARG A 49 38.18 15.56 -34.68
C ARG A 49 38.48 17.01 -35.01
N SER A 50 38.16 17.89 -34.06
CA SER A 50 39.09 18.89 -33.55
C SER A 50 38.52 19.42 -32.23
N GLU A 51 39.40 19.50 -31.23
CA GLU A 51 39.20 20.01 -29.87
C GLU A 51 38.69 19.01 -28.83
N LEU A 52 39.64 18.47 -28.04
CA LEU A 52 39.66 18.63 -26.58
C LEU A 52 40.98 18.09 -26.01
N ASP A 53 42.05 18.85 -26.26
CA ASP A 53 43.25 18.88 -25.42
C ASP A 53 42.88 19.54 -24.07
N TYR A 54 42.23 18.81 -23.16
CA TYR A 54 42.13 19.28 -21.77
C TYR A 54 42.00 18.21 -20.68
N CYS A 55 42.05 16.93 -21.00
CA CYS A 55 41.97 15.87 -19.99
C CYS A 55 43.17 14.92 -20.02
N GLU A 56 44.37 15.43 -20.32
CA GLU A 56 45.62 14.80 -19.90
C GLU A 56 45.93 15.24 -18.48
N ASN A 57 45.45 14.49 -17.49
CA ASN A 57 46.15 14.24 -16.23
C ASN A 57 45.21 13.45 -15.33
N LEU A 58 45.33 12.14 -15.37
CA LEU A 58 45.27 11.20 -14.25
C LEU A 58 45.08 9.81 -14.84
N VAL A 59 46.11 8.98 -14.68
CA VAL A 59 46.08 7.51 -14.46
C VAL A 59 47.39 6.94 -15.01
N GLN A 60 48.39 6.87 -14.13
CA GLN A 60 49.34 5.77 -14.17
C GLN A 60 48.62 4.56 -13.55
N ALA A 61 48.49 3.48 -14.32
CA ALA A 61 48.04 2.19 -13.83
C ALA A 61 49.25 1.28 -13.57
N PRO A 62 49.21 0.40 -12.55
CA PRO A 62 49.87 -0.88 -12.63
C PRO A 62 48.88 -1.97 -13.07
N SER A 63 49.48 -2.97 -13.69
CA SER A 63 48.94 -4.00 -14.57
C SER A 63 48.23 -5.19 -13.90
N LYS A 64 47.41 -5.85 -14.74
CA LYS A 64 46.87 -7.23 -14.71
C LYS A 64 45.52 -7.42 -14.01
N VAL A 65 44.46 -7.67 -14.79
CA VAL A 65 43.47 -8.78 -14.67
C VAL A 65 42.77 -8.98 -16.04
N ASP A 66 42.45 -10.24 -16.38
CA ASP A 66 41.82 -10.79 -17.60
C ASP A 66 40.57 -10.07 -18.17
N PRO A 67 40.28 -10.18 -19.49
CA PRO A 67 39.04 -9.69 -20.08
C PRO A 67 37.99 -10.80 -20.12
N THR A 68 37.06 -10.80 -19.18
CA THR A 68 35.72 -11.40 -19.37
C THR A 68 34.72 -10.25 -19.40
N PRO A 69 33.85 -10.12 -20.42
CA PRO A 69 32.92 -9.00 -20.50
C PRO A 69 31.87 -9.17 -19.39
N ALA A 70 31.99 -8.35 -18.35
CA ALA A 70 30.98 -8.24 -17.32
C ALA A 70 29.67 -7.73 -17.95
N ILE A 71 28.66 -8.59 -17.96
CA ILE A 71 27.27 -8.18 -18.16
C ILE A 71 26.98 -7.14 -17.08
N LEU A 72 26.70 -5.90 -17.48
CA LEU A 72 26.21 -4.85 -16.60
C LEU A 72 24.90 -5.34 -15.97
N GLN A 73 24.99 -5.92 -14.78
CA GLN A 73 23.83 -6.08 -13.92
C GLN A 73 23.33 -4.69 -13.55
N PRO A 74 22.01 -4.46 -13.47
CA PRO A 74 21.49 -3.21 -12.94
C PRO A 74 22.07 -3.03 -11.54
N THR A 75 22.90 -2.00 -11.37
CA THR A 75 23.42 -1.63 -10.06
C THR A 75 22.24 -1.16 -9.23
N THR A 76 21.63 -2.08 -8.47
CA THR A 76 20.87 -1.71 -7.29
C THR A 76 21.88 -1.11 -6.33
N THR A 77 22.09 0.20 -6.44
CA THR A 77 22.77 0.95 -5.40
C THR A 77 21.90 0.84 -4.16
N ARG A 78 22.16 -0.19 -3.36
CA ARG A 78 21.56 -0.39 -2.05
C ARG A 78 22.06 0.81 -1.24
N LEU A 79 21.24 1.85 -1.18
CA LEU A 79 21.45 2.95 -0.27
C LEU A 79 21.50 2.33 1.13
N GLU A 80 22.70 2.23 1.69
CA GLU A 80 22.91 1.99 3.11
C GLU A 80 22.40 3.23 3.84
N ILE A 81 21.07 3.32 3.93
CA ILE A 81 20.39 4.25 4.83
C ILE A 81 20.77 3.76 6.23
N PRO A 82 21.40 4.60 7.07
CA PRO A 82 21.86 4.21 8.39
C PRO A 82 20.72 3.50 9.12
N GLU A 83 21.00 2.28 9.58
CA GLU A 83 20.08 1.55 10.43
C GLU A 83 19.73 2.43 11.64
N ASP A 84 18.43 2.57 11.86
CA ASP A 84 17.80 3.04 13.09
C ASP A 84 18.09 4.48 13.52
N SER A 85 17.55 5.45 12.78
CA SER A 85 17.14 6.69 13.44
C SER A 85 16.06 6.36 14.48
N GLU A 86 16.18 6.86 15.72
CA GLU A 86 15.15 6.67 16.76
C GLU A 86 13.74 7.06 16.26
N ASN A 87 13.69 8.02 15.35
CA ASN A 87 12.48 8.46 14.68
C ASN A 87 11.83 7.34 13.85
N LEU A 88 12.56 6.67 12.96
CA LEU A 88 12.02 5.59 12.12
C LEU A 88 11.52 4.41 12.99
N ARG A 89 12.26 4.08 14.05
CA ARG A 89 11.83 3.06 15.01
C ARG A 89 10.51 3.43 15.68
N ARG A 90 10.37 4.67 16.14
CA ARG A 90 9.14 5.20 16.75
C ARG A 90 7.98 5.18 15.75
N GLN A 91 8.20 5.65 14.52
CA GLN A 91 7.20 5.63 13.45
C GLN A 91 6.73 4.21 13.13
N SER A 92 7.67 3.27 13.02
CA SER A 92 7.37 1.86 12.78
C SER A 92 6.50 1.28 13.89
N GLN A 93 6.81 1.55 15.16
CA GLN A 93 5.98 1.12 16.29
C GLN A 93 4.56 1.68 16.23
N ILE A 94 4.41 2.97 15.87
CA ILE A 94 3.10 3.59 15.68
C ILE A 94 2.33 2.90 14.56
N ALA A 95 2.96 2.69 13.40
CA ALA A 95 2.33 2.02 12.26
C ALA A 95 1.87 0.59 12.61
N LYS A 96 2.73 -0.19 13.28
CA LYS A 96 2.45 -1.58 13.71
C LYS A 96 1.25 -1.65 14.65
N SER A 97 1.09 -0.68 15.54
CA SER A 97 -0.09 -0.60 16.42
C SER A 97 -1.40 -0.40 15.65
N LYS A 98 -1.32 0.06 14.38
CA LYS A 98 -2.47 0.39 13.54
C LYS A 98 -2.78 -0.68 12.50
N LEU A 99 -1.81 -1.47 12.04
CA LEU A 99 -2.00 -2.51 11.03
C LEU A 99 -1.33 -3.82 11.47
N VAL A 100 -2.18 -4.79 11.83
CA VAL A 100 -1.75 -6.11 12.33
C VAL A 100 -1.18 -6.97 11.20
N GLY A 101 -0.12 -7.72 11.50
CA GLY A 101 0.43 -8.76 10.62
C GLY A 101 1.25 -8.21 9.44
N ARG A 102 1.65 -6.93 9.47
CA ARG A 102 2.29 -6.23 8.33
C ARG A 102 3.51 -5.42 8.71
N ASP A 103 4.18 -5.84 9.77
CA ASP A 103 5.33 -5.15 10.36
C ASP A 103 6.47 -4.88 9.38
N ALA A 104 6.93 -5.92 8.68
CA ALA A 104 8.05 -5.81 7.75
C ALA A 104 7.73 -4.90 6.57
N LEU A 105 6.53 -5.03 6.01
CA LEU A 105 6.01 -4.15 4.95
C LEU A 105 6.00 -2.69 5.41
N LEU A 106 5.45 -2.41 6.59
CA LEU A 106 5.35 -1.03 7.10
C LEU A 106 6.74 -0.41 7.31
N GLN A 107 7.68 -1.18 7.84
CA GLN A 107 9.05 -0.71 8.05
C GLN A 107 9.74 -0.38 6.72
N ASP A 108 9.60 -1.26 5.72
CA ASP A 108 10.18 -1.07 4.39
C ASP A 108 9.57 0.14 3.65
N LEU A 109 8.24 0.28 3.71
CA LEU A 109 7.54 1.43 3.14
C LEU A 109 7.95 2.74 3.80
N LEU A 110 8.01 2.80 5.14
CA LEU A 110 8.41 4.02 5.86
C LEU A 110 9.84 4.41 5.50
N LYS A 111 10.77 3.45 5.49
CA LYS A 111 12.16 3.67 5.08
C LYS A 111 12.25 4.21 3.65
N THR A 112 11.48 3.63 2.73
CA THR A 112 11.43 4.06 1.32
C THR A 112 10.85 5.47 1.18
N ILE A 113 9.77 5.78 1.90
CA ILE A 113 9.13 7.10 1.89
C ILE A 113 10.10 8.16 2.42
N GLU A 114 10.72 7.94 3.58
CA GLU A 114 11.69 8.90 4.14
C GLU A 114 12.88 9.13 3.20
N ALA A 115 13.43 8.07 2.64
CA ALA A 115 14.55 8.15 1.70
C ALA A 115 14.19 8.96 0.45
N LYS A 116 13.06 8.65 -0.20
CA LYS A 116 12.63 9.36 -1.41
C LYS A 116 12.17 10.80 -1.11
N ALA A 117 11.53 11.04 0.03
CA ALA A 117 11.11 12.38 0.47
C ALA A 117 12.31 13.33 0.64
N ALA A 118 13.46 12.83 1.11
CA ALA A 118 14.68 13.62 1.25
C ALA A 118 15.23 14.16 -0.09
N PHE A 119 14.86 13.53 -1.22
CA PHE A 119 15.30 13.94 -2.57
C PHE A 119 14.17 14.48 -3.45
N SER A 120 12.99 14.72 -2.87
CA SER A 120 11.76 14.99 -3.61
C SER A 120 11.76 16.30 -4.39
N SER A 121 12.66 17.24 -4.06
CA SER A 121 12.78 18.53 -4.73
C SER A 121 13.23 18.46 -6.21
N LYS A 122 13.38 17.26 -6.77
CA LYS A 122 13.87 17.02 -8.14
C LYS A 122 12.85 16.35 -9.06
N THR A 123 11.64 16.04 -8.58
CA THR A 123 10.66 15.27 -9.35
C THR A 123 9.25 15.79 -9.13
N ASP A 124 8.52 16.04 -10.22
CA ASP A 124 7.09 16.38 -10.16
C ASP A 124 6.20 15.13 -9.94
N ALA A 125 6.76 13.93 -10.09
CA ALA A 125 6.07 12.66 -9.90
C ALA A 125 5.94 12.28 -8.41
N PRO A 126 4.92 11.49 -8.04
CA PRO A 126 4.75 10.99 -6.68
C PRO A 126 5.99 10.26 -6.13
N ILE A 127 6.23 10.40 -4.83
CA ILE A 127 7.29 9.68 -4.12
C ILE A 127 7.09 8.18 -4.26
N LEU A 128 5.84 7.73 -4.08
CA LEU A 128 5.54 6.30 -4.04
C LEU A 128 4.11 6.05 -4.51
N SER A 129 3.94 5.03 -5.34
CA SER A 129 2.64 4.50 -5.75
C SER A 129 2.49 3.04 -5.33
N ILE A 130 1.46 2.75 -4.53
CA ILE A 130 1.23 1.43 -3.95
C ILE A 130 -0.13 0.93 -4.43
N MET A 131 -0.18 -0.28 -4.98
CA MET A 131 -1.42 -0.99 -5.28
C MET A 131 -1.69 -2.03 -4.19
N ALA A 132 -2.66 -1.76 -3.33
CA ALA A 132 -3.12 -2.66 -2.27
C ALA A 132 -4.30 -3.50 -2.76
N VAL A 133 -4.14 -4.82 -2.87
CA VAL A 133 -5.15 -5.73 -3.44
C VAL A 133 -5.57 -6.79 -2.45
N GLY A 134 -6.86 -6.99 -2.25
CA GLY A 134 -7.36 -8.01 -1.33
C GLY A 134 -8.85 -7.87 -1.01
N PRO A 135 -9.44 -8.76 -0.20
CA PRO A 135 -10.86 -8.72 0.18
C PRO A 135 -11.22 -7.47 1.00
N THR A 136 -12.51 -7.15 1.06
CA THR A 136 -12.98 -6.03 1.86
C THR A 136 -12.62 -6.23 3.33
N GLY A 137 -12.06 -5.19 3.95
CA GLY A 137 -11.75 -5.15 5.38
C GLY A 137 -10.55 -6.02 5.83
N THR A 138 -9.63 -6.35 4.92
CA THR A 138 -8.33 -6.98 5.25
C THR A 138 -7.21 -5.99 5.60
N GLY A 139 -7.47 -4.68 5.58
CA GLY A 139 -6.51 -3.68 6.04
C GLY A 139 -5.96 -2.73 4.97
N LYS A 140 -6.43 -2.79 3.72
CA LYS A 140 -5.99 -1.88 2.64
C LYS A 140 -6.10 -0.39 3.01
N SER A 141 -7.27 0.08 3.44
CA SER A 141 -7.45 1.47 3.90
C SER A 141 -6.72 1.74 5.22
N GLN A 142 -6.49 0.69 6.02
CA GLN A 142 -5.77 0.79 7.29
C GLN A 142 -4.26 1.00 7.07
N LEU A 143 -3.70 0.55 5.94
CA LEU A 143 -2.32 0.86 5.53
C LEU A 143 -2.11 2.38 5.42
N ALA A 144 -3.02 3.08 4.73
CA ALA A 144 -2.94 4.53 4.60
C ALA A 144 -2.99 5.23 5.97
N LYS A 145 -3.91 4.79 6.84
CA LYS A 145 -4.03 5.29 8.21
C LYS A 145 -2.80 5.01 9.07
N ALA A 146 -2.19 3.84 8.92
CA ALA A 146 -0.99 3.45 9.64
C ALA A 146 0.20 4.32 9.23
N LEU A 147 0.36 4.58 7.93
CA LEU A 147 1.38 5.49 7.41
C LEU A 147 1.14 6.94 7.86
N ALA A 148 -0.10 7.43 7.80
CA ALA A 148 -0.44 8.77 8.28
C ALA A 148 -0.19 8.94 9.79
N ALA A 149 -0.58 7.94 10.60
CA ALA A 149 -0.29 7.93 12.03
C ALA A 149 1.22 7.96 12.30
N ALA A 150 2.00 7.22 11.54
CA ALA A 150 3.45 7.19 11.68
C ALA A 150 4.10 8.53 11.32
N LEU A 151 3.80 9.06 10.12
CA LEU A 151 4.43 10.27 9.58
C LEU A 151 3.92 11.55 10.24
N HIS A 152 2.62 11.65 10.51
CA HIS A 152 1.99 12.88 11.01
C HIS A 152 1.62 12.82 12.49
N GLY A 153 1.55 11.61 13.08
CA GLY A 153 0.99 11.41 14.42
C GLY A 153 -0.54 11.43 14.46
N ASP A 154 -1.20 11.43 13.30
CA ASP A 154 -2.66 11.49 13.17
C ASP A 154 -3.10 10.58 12.01
N GLU A 155 -3.95 9.59 12.31
CA GLU A 155 -4.49 8.67 11.29
C GLU A 155 -5.53 9.31 10.38
N GLY A 156 -6.05 10.49 10.74
CA GLY A 156 -6.97 11.30 9.95
C GLY A 156 -6.29 12.09 8.84
N LYS A 157 -4.96 12.19 8.84
CA LYS A 157 -4.14 12.87 7.83
C LYS A 157 -3.99 12.03 6.56
N VAL A 158 -5.13 11.68 5.94
CA VAL A 158 -5.24 10.92 4.70
C VAL A 158 -6.25 11.60 3.79
N LEU A 159 -5.83 11.97 2.58
CA LEU A 159 -6.76 12.43 1.55
C LEU A 159 -7.43 11.20 0.92
N ARG A 160 -8.69 10.97 1.26
CA ARG A 160 -9.43 9.81 0.78
C ARG A 160 -10.30 10.16 -0.42
N ILE A 161 -10.11 9.44 -1.53
CA ILE A 161 -10.86 9.58 -2.77
C ILE A 161 -11.57 8.25 -3.02
N ASN A 162 -12.89 8.20 -2.82
CA ASN A 162 -13.68 6.98 -3.01
C ASN A 162 -14.22 6.91 -4.44
N MET A 163 -13.72 5.98 -5.25
CA MET A 163 -14.13 5.83 -6.66
C MET A 163 -15.56 5.29 -6.83
N GLY A 164 -16.16 4.70 -5.80
CA GLY A 164 -17.57 4.31 -5.83
C GLY A 164 -18.54 5.49 -5.71
N GLU A 165 -18.09 6.61 -5.13
CA GLU A 165 -18.88 7.83 -4.91
C GLU A 165 -18.47 8.97 -5.85
N ALA A 166 -17.19 8.99 -6.27
CA ALA A 166 -16.63 9.96 -7.18
C ALA A 166 -17.02 9.69 -8.64
N ILE A 167 -18.32 9.68 -8.93
CA ILE A 167 -18.85 9.42 -10.28
C ILE A 167 -19.43 10.73 -10.86
N GLY A 168 -18.67 11.32 -11.79
CA GLY A 168 -19.01 12.49 -12.60
C GLY A 168 -17.80 12.95 -13.43
N ASP A 169 -18.03 13.56 -14.59
CA ASP A 169 -17.02 13.82 -15.65
C ASP A 169 -15.81 14.68 -15.22
N TYR A 170 -15.90 15.37 -14.08
CA TYR A 170 -14.89 16.31 -13.58
C TYR A 170 -14.38 16.00 -12.17
N SER A 171 -14.58 14.78 -11.65
CA SER A 171 -14.46 14.52 -10.21
C SER A 171 -13.08 14.81 -9.62
N LEU A 172 -11.99 14.44 -10.30
CA LEU A 172 -10.66 14.60 -9.71
C LEU A 172 -10.13 16.04 -9.79
N GLY A 173 -10.22 16.65 -10.98
CA GLY A 173 -9.68 17.99 -11.28
C GLY A 173 -10.67 19.14 -11.14
N GLY A 174 -11.95 18.88 -10.87
CA GLY A 174 -13.02 19.87 -10.87
C GLY A 174 -13.40 20.33 -12.29
N ALA A 175 -14.59 20.91 -12.43
CA ALA A 175 -15.06 21.40 -13.73
C ALA A 175 -14.36 22.72 -14.10
N PRO A 176 -14.12 22.99 -15.40
CA PRO A 176 -13.61 24.28 -15.85
C PRO A 176 -14.55 25.45 -15.52
N PRO A 177 -14.03 26.68 -15.40
CA PRO A 177 -14.85 27.87 -15.20
C PRO A 177 -15.94 28.00 -16.28
N GLY A 178 -17.18 28.26 -15.85
CA GLY A 178 -18.33 28.43 -16.77
C GLY A 178 -19.10 27.15 -17.09
N LEU A 179 -18.66 25.98 -16.60
CA LEU A 179 -19.42 24.73 -16.64
C LEU A 179 -20.12 24.46 -15.31
N ALA A 180 -21.21 23.67 -15.36
CA ALA A 180 -21.86 23.20 -14.15
C ALA A 180 -20.87 22.39 -13.29
N GLY A 181 -20.75 22.74 -12.00
CA GLY A 181 -19.79 22.12 -11.07
C GLY A 181 -18.45 22.85 -10.93
N ALA A 182 -18.26 24.03 -11.54
CA ALA A 182 -17.02 24.82 -11.39
C ALA A 182 -16.80 25.35 -9.96
N ASP A 183 -17.88 25.50 -9.19
CA ASP A 183 -17.82 25.88 -7.77
C ASP A 183 -17.44 24.70 -6.87
N THR A 184 -17.60 23.47 -7.34
CA THR A 184 -17.17 22.28 -6.61
C THR A 184 -15.65 22.23 -6.58
N PRO A 185 -15.01 22.17 -5.39
CA PRO A 185 -13.57 22.10 -5.30
C PRO A 185 -13.05 20.79 -5.91
N PRO A 186 -11.88 20.81 -6.58
CA PRO A 186 -11.26 19.60 -7.10
C PRO A 186 -10.90 18.64 -5.96
N MET A 187 -11.14 17.34 -6.14
CA MET A 187 -10.77 16.33 -5.16
C MET A 187 -9.25 16.22 -4.97
N LEU A 188 -8.47 16.53 -6.02
CA LEU A 188 -7.02 16.57 -5.96
C LEU A 188 -6.52 17.98 -6.31
N SER A 189 -5.91 18.65 -5.35
CA SER A 189 -5.26 19.96 -5.53
C SER A 189 -4.21 20.20 -4.45
N ASN A 190 -3.34 21.19 -4.65
CA ASN A 190 -2.33 21.59 -3.64
C ASN A 190 -2.96 21.91 -2.28
N SER A 191 -4.16 22.51 -2.27
CA SER A 191 -4.89 22.80 -1.03
C SER A 191 -5.35 21.53 -0.29
N GLN A 192 -5.83 20.53 -1.02
CA GLN A 192 -6.23 19.24 -0.44
C GLN A 192 -5.01 18.46 0.05
N LEU A 193 -3.93 18.42 -0.73
CA LEU A 193 -2.68 17.74 -0.36
C LEU A 193 -2.05 18.35 0.89
N SER A 194 -1.97 19.68 0.98
CA SER A 194 -1.45 20.37 2.17
C SER A 194 -2.34 20.24 3.40
N SER A 195 -3.66 20.08 3.25
CA SER A 195 -4.56 19.88 4.41
C SER A 195 -4.27 18.58 5.18
N VAL A 196 -3.68 17.60 4.51
CA VAL A 196 -3.36 16.28 5.07
C VAL A 196 -1.90 16.11 5.45
N THR A 197 -1.12 17.19 5.53
CA THR A 197 0.26 17.16 6.05
C THR A 197 0.35 17.70 7.49
N SER A 198 1.54 17.68 8.07
CA SER A 198 1.81 18.29 9.39
C SER A 198 3.25 18.80 9.49
N GLU A 199 3.57 19.51 10.57
CA GLU A 199 4.93 19.98 10.86
C GLU A 199 5.96 18.85 10.96
N LYS A 200 5.51 17.61 11.22
CA LYS A 200 6.41 16.43 11.30
C LYS A 200 6.82 15.90 9.93
N SER A 201 5.96 16.06 8.92
CA SER A 201 6.20 15.56 7.57
C SER A 201 5.30 16.27 6.57
N GLU A 202 5.92 16.73 5.48
CA GLU A 202 5.24 17.34 4.33
C GLU A 202 4.72 16.30 3.32
N VAL A 203 4.92 15.00 3.58
CA VAL A 203 4.45 13.94 2.68
C VAL A 203 2.93 13.84 2.75
N SER A 204 2.23 13.94 1.63
CA SER A 204 0.78 13.75 1.56
C SER A 204 0.42 12.29 1.29
N ILE A 205 -0.40 11.67 2.13
CA ILE A 205 -0.94 10.33 1.91
C ILE A 205 -2.30 10.42 1.19
N VAL A 206 -2.39 9.89 -0.03
CA VAL A 206 -3.62 9.85 -0.83
C VAL A 206 -4.10 8.41 -0.96
N LEU A 207 -5.28 8.11 -0.41
CA LEU A 207 -5.94 6.81 -0.54
C LEU A 207 -7.01 6.89 -1.63
N VAL A 208 -6.78 6.17 -2.73
CA VAL A 208 -7.77 5.98 -3.80
C VAL A 208 -8.46 4.64 -3.57
N ASP A 209 -9.66 4.67 -3.02
CA ASP A 209 -10.40 3.48 -2.59
C ASP A 209 -11.33 2.96 -3.71
N GLU A 210 -11.46 1.64 -3.79
CA GLU A 210 -12.29 0.93 -4.78
C GLU A 210 -11.97 1.29 -6.25
N ILE A 211 -10.67 1.39 -6.59
CA ILE A 211 -10.21 1.85 -7.91
C ILE A 211 -10.77 1.03 -9.09
N GLU A 212 -11.17 -0.22 -8.88
CA GLU A 212 -11.86 -1.03 -9.89
C GLU A 212 -13.21 -0.44 -10.34
N LYS A 213 -13.90 0.31 -9.47
CA LYS A 213 -15.21 0.91 -9.77
C LYS A 213 -15.13 2.07 -10.75
N SER A 214 -13.94 2.66 -10.93
CA SER A 214 -13.70 3.65 -11.98
C SER A 214 -14.03 3.12 -13.39
N LYS A 215 -14.11 1.79 -13.56
CA LYS A 215 -14.45 1.15 -14.83
C LYS A 215 -15.94 1.05 -15.13
N ALA A 216 -16.79 1.29 -14.14
CA ALA A 216 -18.23 1.10 -14.25
C ALA A 216 -19.00 2.36 -14.66
N SER A 217 -18.34 3.51 -14.83
CA SER A 217 -18.99 4.73 -15.32
C SER A 217 -19.33 4.57 -16.80
N HIS A 218 -20.61 4.72 -17.15
CA HIS A 218 -21.14 4.63 -18.52
C HIS A 218 -20.61 5.71 -19.48
N LEU A 219 -19.76 6.62 -19.00
CA LEU A 219 -18.87 7.44 -19.81
C LEU A 219 -17.44 7.10 -19.43
N GLY A 220 -16.71 6.48 -20.36
CA GLY A 220 -15.24 6.51 -20.39
C GLY A 220 -14.52 6.11 -19.10
N ALA A 221 -14.66 4.88 -18.63
CA ALA A 221 -13.70 4.22 -17.72
C ALA A 221 -12.21 4.47 -18.06
N LYS A 222 -11.96 4.71 -19.36
CA LYS A 222 -10.68 5.06 -19.94
C LYS A 222 -10.15 6.40 -19.40
N ASP A 223 -11.01 7.38 -19.16
CA ASP A 223 -10.60 8.76 -18.86
C ASP A 223 -10.04 8.92 -17.44
N LEU A 224 -10.63 8.28 -16.42
CA LEU A 224 -10.12 8.39 -15.04
C LEU A 224 -8.80 7.65 -14.82
N LEU A 225 -8.64 6.46 -15.41
CA LEU A 225 -7.37 5.74 -15.33
C LEU A 225 -6.27 6.47 -16.10
N ASP A 226 -6.60 7.09 -17.24
CA ASP A 226 -5.65 7.88 -18.02
C ASP A 226 -5.30 9.20 -17.28
N ILE A 227 -6.22 9.79 -16.51
CA ILE A 227 -5.90 10.88 -15.57
C ILE A 227 -4.92 10.40 -14.49
N PHE A 228 -5.15 9.25 -13.86
CA PHE A 228 -4.22 8.73 -12.85
C PHE A 228 -2.85 8.37 -13.44
N LEU A 229 -2.77 7.92 -14.69
CA LEU A 229 -1.50 7.77 -15.40
C LEU A 229 -0.75 9.11 -15.46
N SER A 230 -1.44 10.17 -15.87
CA SER A 230 -0.87 11.53 -15.92
C SER A 230 -0.40 12.00 -14.53
N VAL A 231 -1.21 11.78 -13.49
CA VAL A 231 -0.87 12.05 -12.09
C VAL A 231 0.39 11.30 -11.67
N LEU A 232 0.50 10.00 -11.96
CA LEU A 232 1.67 9.19 -11.62
C LEU A 232 2.92 9.59 -12.41
N GLU A 233 2.76 10.23 -13.56
CA GLU A 233 3.87 10.83 -14.34
C GLU A 233 4.26 12.23 -13.85
N GLY A 234 3.57 12.78 -12.84
CA GLY A 234 3.82 14.12 -12.29
C GLY A 234 3.14 15.25 -13.06
N HIS A 235 2.27 14.91 -14.01
CA HIS A 235 1.56 15.87 -14.84
C HIS A 235 0.09 15.90 -14.45
N PHE A 236 -0.32 16.85 -13.61
CA PHE A 236 -1.73 17.03 -13.32
C PHE A 236 -2.09 18.51 -13.18
N THR A 237 -3.10 18.92 -13.93
CA THR A 237 -3.64 20.28 -13.93
C THR A 237 -5.14 20.19 -13.67
N THR A 238 -5.61 20.97 -12.70
CA THR A 238 -7.05 21.04 -12.37
C THR A 238 -7.83 21.72 -13.49
N GLY A 239 -9.16 21.59 -13.51
CA GLY A 239 -10.04 22.28 -14.46
C GLY A 239 -9.94 23.81 -14.39
N LYS A 240 -9.42 24.35 -13.28
CA LYS A 240 -9.11 25.78 -13.10
C LYS A 240 -7.71 26.16 -13.57
N ASN A 241 -7.06 25.32 -14.37
CA ASN A 241 -5.70 25.49 -14.90
C ASN A 241 -4.63 25.67 -13.81
N GLN A 242 -4.79 25.01 -12.67
CA GLN A 242 -3.76 25.01 -11.61
C GLN A 242 -2.97 23.70 -11.65
N THR A 243 -1.66 23.79 -11.81
CA THR A 243 -0.74 22.65 -11.70
C THR A 243 -0.67 22.17 -10.26
N VAL A 244 -0.76 20.85 -10.08
CA VAL A 244 -0.67 20.21 -8.77
C VAL A 244 0.73 19.63 -8.59
N ASP A 245 1.39 20.00 -7.50
CA ASP A 245 2.69 19.44 -7.11
C ASP A 245 2.46 18.10 -6.43
N LEU A 246 2.93 17.03 -7.07
CA LEU A 246 2.81 15.67 -6.58
C LEU A 246 4.14 15.13 -6.02
N GLY A 247 5.21 15.93 -6.06
CA GLY A 247 6.57 15.54 -5.69
C GLY A 247 6.71 15.04 -4.26
N LYS A 248 5.75 15.35 -3.37
CA LYS A 248 5.70 14.86 -1.98
C LYS A 248 4.51 13.95 -1.68
N THR A 249 3.96 13.29 -2.70
CA THR A 249 2.73 12.50 -2.54
C THR A 249 3.01 11.00 -2.54
N VAL A 250 2.36 10.28 -1.64
CA VAL A 250 2.27 8.82 -1.66
C VAL A 250 0.86 8.42 -2.03
N PHE A 251 0.70 7.72 -3.14
CA PHE A 251 -0.59 7.17 -3.59
C PHE A 251 -0.75 5.73 -3.12
N ILE A 252 -1.91 5.41 -2.55
CA ILE A 252 -2.32 4.06 -2.20
C ILE A 252 -3.62 3.77 -2.94
N PHE A 253 -3.56 2.92 -3.95
CA PHE A 253 -4.71 2.43 -4.69
C PHE A 253 -5.21 1.16 -4.05
N ALA A 254 -6.40 1.19 -3.46
CA ALA A 254 -7.01 0.02 -2.85
C ALA A 254 -8.01 -0.62 -3.81
N SER A 255 -7.84 -1.92 -4.06
CA SER A 255 -8.73 -2.70 -4.93
C SER A 255 -9.23 -3.99 -4.29
N ASN A 256 -10.50 -4.32 -4.53
CA ASN A 256 -11.08 -5.60 -4.15
C ASN A 256 -11.08 -6.63 -5.30
N THR A 257 -10.34 -6.38 -6.38
CA THR A 257 -10.18 -7.29 -7.50
C THR A 257 -9.59 -8.65 -7.06
N GLY A 258 -10.04 -9.74 -7.70
CA GLY A 258 -9.53 -11.11 -7.49
C GLY A 258 -10.09 -11.83 -6.26
N THR A 259 -10.99 -11.20 -5.51
CA THR A 259 -11.46 -11.71 -4.21
C THR A 259 -12.50 -12.82 -4.32
N ALA A 260 -13.38 -12.77 -5.34
CA ALA A 260 -14.41 -13.78 -5.56
C ALA A 260 -13.86 -15.16 -5.94
N GLN A 261 -12.76 -15.22 -6.69
CA GLN A 261 -12.10 -16.48 -7.08
C GLN A 261 -11.44 -17.16 -5.88
N ILE A 262 -10.96 -16.36 -4.93
CA ILE A 262 -10.29 -16.80 -3.71
C ILE A 262 -11.29 -17.29 -2.67
N ALA A 263 -12.42 -16.59 -2.50
CA ALA A 263 -13.50 -17.03 -1.61
C ALA A 263 -14.01 -18.44 -1.99
N LYS A 264 -14.14 -18.72 -3.29
CA LYS A 264 -14.56 -20.05 -3.82
C LYS A 264 -13.55 -21.18 -3.59
N ARG A 265 -12.26 -20.87 -3.41
CA ARG A 265 -11.22 -21.88 -3.13
C ARG A 265 -11.09 -22.19 -1.63
N LYS A 266 -11.48 -21.28 -0.74
CA LYS A 266 -11.52 -21.52 0.70
C LYS A 266 -12.54 -22.59 1.13
N THR A 267 -13.59 -22.81 0.36
CA THR A 267 -14.56 -23.89 0.61
C THR A 267 -14.02 -25.29 0.29
N SER A 268 -12.85 -25.38 -0.34
CA SER A 268 -12.13 -26.64 -0.58
C SER A 268 -11.05 -26.80 0.50
N ILE A 269 -11.43 -27.54 1.54
CA ILE A 269 -10.66 -28.04 2.69
C ILE A 269 -9.14 -28.15 2.42
N GLY A 270 -8.31 -27.42 3.19
CA GLY A 270 -6.91 -27.84 3.45
C GLY A 270 -5.74 -26.86 3.24
N PHE A 271 -5.91 -25.66 2.67
CA PHE A 271 -4.77 -24.83 2.21
C PHE A 271 -4.51 -23.53 3.00
N VAL A 272 -4.77 -23.47 4.31
CA VAL A 272 -4.54 -22.23 5.10
C VAL A 272 -3.12 -22.15 5.67
N LYS A 273 -2.29 -23.19 5.56
CA LYS A 273 -0.94 -23.20 6.16
C LYS A 273 0.17 -22.50 5.34
N ASP A 274 -0.03 -22.24 4.05
CA ASP A 274 1.04 -21.74 3.16
C ASP A 274 0.91 -20.24 2.80
N ILE A 275 0.16 -19.44 3.58
CA ILE A 275 -0.08 -18.01 3.28
C ILE A 275 0.87 -17.10 4.09
N GLU A 276 1.98 -17.61 4.63
CA GLU A 276 2.85 -16.84 5.53
C GLU A 276 3.82 -15.86 4.85
N GLU A 277 3.96 -15.84 3.53
CA GLU A 277 4.79 -14.82 2.87
C GLU A 277 3.95 -13.70 2.23
N VAL A 278 3.91 -12.56 2.93
CA VAL A 278 3.60 -11.26 2.32
C VAL A 278 4.79 -10.86 1.46
N SER A 279 4.80 -11.29 0.20
CA SER A 279 5.77 -10.82 -0.79
C SER A 279 5.44 -9.37 -1.15
N VAL A 280 6.29 -8.41 -0.75
CA VAL A 280 6.39 -7.12 -1.43
C VAL A 280 6.91 -7.43 -2.82
N VAL A 281 6.06 -7.40 -3.82
CA VAL A 281 6.54 -7.50 -5.20
C VAL A 281 6.94 -6.09 -5.61
N SER A 282 8.26 -5.85 -5.59
CA SER A 282 8.89 -4.55 -5.87
C SER A 282 8.72 -4.07 -7.32
N GLU A 283 8.19 -4.92 -8.21
CA GLU A 283 7.89 -4.55 -9.59
C GLU A 283 6.65 -5.33 -10.07
N ALA A 284 5.56 -4.64 -10.42
CA ALA A 284 4.34 -5.27 -10.93
C ALA A 284 4.57 -6.01 -12.27
N SER A 285 5.59 -5.61 -13.03
CA SER A 285 5.87 -6.05 -14.41
C SER A 285 6.81 -7.26 -14.52
N SER A 286 7.63 -7.54 -13.51
CA SER A 286 8.71 -8.57 -13.55
C SER A 286 8.27 -10.00 -13.23
N ILE A 287 6.98 -10.22 -13.00
CA ILE A 287 6.44 -11.55 -12.72
C ILE A 287 6.09 -12.25 -14.05
N ARG A 288 7.04 -12.49 -14.94
CA ARG A 288 6.83 -13.39 -16.09
C ARG A 288 7.44 -14.75 -15.80
N GLY A 289 6.56 -15.72 -15.54
CA GLY A 289 6.88 -17.14 -15.59
C GLY A 289 7.35 -17.72 -14.26
N ASP A 290 6.43 -18.36 -13.55
CA ASP A 290 6.62 -19.73 -13.07
C ASP A 290 5.26 -20.33 -12.74
N ALA A 291 4.81 -21.27 -13.57
CA ALA A 291 3.53 -21.96 -13.43
C ALA A 291 3.47 -22.94 -12.24
N ASN A 292 4.50 -22.95 -11.39
CA ASN A 292 4.66 -23.89 -10.28
C ASN A 292 4.60 -23.21 -8.89
N GLY A 293 4.34 -21.91 -8.81
CA GLY A 293 4.06 -21.19 -7.56
C GLY A 293 2.58 -21.28 -7.16
N SER A 294 2.27 -22.12 -6.18
CA SER A 294 0.92 -22.50 -5.76
C SER A 294 0.01 -21.35 -5.29
N SER A 295 -0.98 -21.05 -6.13
CA SER A 295 -2.41 -20.89 -5.79
C SER A 295 -3.04 -19.56 -5.33
N PHE A 296 -2.32 -18.55 -4.81
CA PHE A 296 -2.95 -17.25 -4.42
C PHE A 296 -2.36 -16.01 -5.10
N LEU A 297 -1.04 -15.87 -5.11
CA LEU A 297 -0.36 -14.75 -5.77
C LEU A 297 -0.71 -14.67 -7.26
N ALA A 298 -0.69 -15.83 -7.94
CA ALA A 298 -1.05 -15.94 -9.36
C ALA A 298 -2.53 -15.56 -9.64
N LEU A 299 -3.45 -15.80 -8.69
CA LEU A 299 -4.86 -15.42 -8.85
C LEU A 299 -5.06 -13.91 -8.68
N TYR A 300 -4.43 -13.32 -7.66
CA TYR A 300 -4.47 -11.87 -7.49
C TYR A 300 -3.82 -11.19 -8.68
N LYS A 301 -2.67 -11.70 -9.13
CA LYS A 301 -1.95 -11.18 -10.28
C LYS A 301 -2.80 -11.22 -11.55
N SER A 302 -3.33 -12.38 -11.93
CA SER A 302 -4.16 -12.51 -13.13
C SER A 302 -5.41 -11.64 -13.06
N SER A 303 -5.99 -11.49 -11.87
CA SER A 303 -7.14 -10.61 -11.67
C SER A 303 -6.78 -9.12 -11.81
N VAL A 304 -5.62 -8.71 -11.30
CA VAL A 304 -5.10 -7.34 -11.42
C VAL A 304 -4.75 -7.03 -12.87
N GLU A 305 -4.04 -7.93 -13.56
CA GLU A 305 -3.70 -7.79 -14.99
C GLU A 305 -4.94 -7.78 -15.89
N ALA A 306 -5.97 -8.57 -15.56
CA ALA A 306 -7.24 -8.53 -16.29
C ALA A 306 -8.03 -7.24 -16.00
N SER A 307 -7.81 -6.64 -14.83
CA SER A 307 -8.52 -5.44 -14.41
C SER A 307 -7.86 -4.18 -14.96
N PHE A 308 -6.54 -4.02 -14.82
CA PHE A 308 -5.84 -2.77 -15.08
C PHE A 308 -4.91 -2.90 -16.28
N LYS A 309 -4.80 -1.83 -17.07
CA LYS A 309 -3.93 -1.85 -18.25
C LYS A 309 -2.45 -1.96 -17.82
N PRO A 310 -1.58 -2.59 -18.62
CA PRO A 310 -0.16 -2.70 -18.32
C PRO A 310 0.52 -1.34 -18.10
N GLU A 311 0.12 -0.29 -18.83
CA GLU A 311 0.71 1.04 -18.69
C GLU A 311 0.52 1.58 -17.27
N PHE A 312 -0.64 1.37 -16.65
CA PHE A 312 -0.92 1.79 -15.28
C PHE A 312 -0.14 0.96 -14.28
N LEU A 313 -0.11 -0.36 -14.44
CA LEU A 313 0.62 -1.25 -13.55
C LEU A 313 2.13 -0.98 -13.57
N ASN A 314 2.69 -0.60 -14.73
CA ASN A 314 4.10 -0.22 -14.85
C ASN A 314 4.45 1.09 -14.11
N ARG A 315 3.46 1.88 -13.69
CA ARG A 315 3.63 3.09 -12.87
C ARG A 315 3.41 2.85 -11.37
N ILE A 316 3.09 1.61 -10.99
CA ILE A 316 2.97 1.20 -9.58
C ILE A 316 4.34 0.72 -9.09
N ASP A 317 4.88 1.40 -8.08
CA ASP A 317 6.15 0.99 -7.45
C ASP A 317 5.99 -0.33 -6.67
N HIS A 318 4.91 -0.48 -5.90
CA HIS A 318 4.71 -1.66 -5.06
C HIS A 318 3.32 -2.27 -5.23
N LEU A 319 3.28 -3.57 -5.52
CA LEU A 319 2.06 -4.37 -5.42
C LEU A 319 2.02 -5.06 -4.05
N VAL A 320 1.06 -4.67 -3.21
CA VAL A 320 0.88 -5.22 -1.86
C VAL A 320 -0.39 -6.04 -1.80
N LEU A 321 -0.23 -7.31 -1.45
CA LEU A 321 -1.35 -8.24 -1.37
C LEU A 321 -1.84 -8.38 0.07
N PHE A 322 -3.14 -8.26 0.26
CA PHE A 322 -3.85 -8.40 1.53
C PHE A 322 -4.71 -9.66 1.50
N PRO A 323 -4.15 -10.84 1.79
CA PRO A 323 -4.94 -12.05 2.03
C PRO A 323 -5.98 -11.84 3.14
N PRO A 324 -6.99 -12.73 3.20
CA PRO A 324 -7.90 -12.79 4.33
C PRO A 324 -7.14 -12.93 5.67
N LEU A 325 -7.68 -12.29 6.70
CA LEU A 325 -7.07 -12.30 8.04
C LEU A 325 -7.19 -13.69 8.68
N THR A 326 -6.15 -14.08 9.41
CA THR A 326 -6.11 -15.28 10.25
C THR A 326 -6.88 -15.07 11.55
N SER A 327 -7.26 -16.15 12.24
CA SER A 327 -7.95 -16.05 13.54
C SER A 327 -7.13 -15.29 14.58
N GLN A 328 -5.81 -15.45 14.58
CA GLN A 328 -4.90 -14.73 15.48
C GLN A 328 -4.87 -13.23 15.16
N GLU A 329 -4.81 -12.86 13.88
CA GLU A 329 -4.89 -11.45 13.47
C GLU A 329 -6.23 -10.82 13.84
N LEU A 330 -7.34 -11.56 13.71
CA LEU A 330 -8.66 -11.11 14.11
C LEU A 330 -8.74 -10.87 15.62
N ALA A 331 -8.24 -11.79 16.45
CA ALA A 331 -8.19 -11.63 17.91
C ALA A 331 -7.37 -10.39 18.30
N LYS A 332 -6.20 -10.20 17.66
CA LYS A 332 -5.38 -9.00 17.88
C LYS A 332 -6.09 -7.72 17.48
N ILE A 333 -6.89 -7.73 16.41
CA ILE A 333 -7.71 -6.57 16.02
C ILE A 333 -8.77 -6.27 17.08
N ALA A 334 -9.40 -7.29 17.68
CA ALA A 334 -10.35 -7.10 18.77
C ALA A 334 -9.67 -6.44 19.99
N GLU A 335 -8.49 -6.93 20.37
CA GLU A 335 -7.67 -6.37 21.44
C GLU A 335 -7.33 -4.89 21.19
N ILE A 336 -6.78 -4.56 20.02
CA ILE A 336 -6.44 -3.17 19.65
C ILE A 336 -7.67 -2.27 19.66
N THR A 337 -8.82 -2.78 19.20
CA THR A 337 -10.08 -2.03 19.18
C THR A 337 -10.57 -1.74 20.59
N PHE A 338 -10.46 -2.71 21.49
CA PHE A 338 -10.77 -2.52 22.90
C PHE A 338 -9.83 -1.49 23.54
N GLU A 339 -8.52 -1.67 23.40
CA GLU A 339 -7.51 -0.79 24.01
C GLU A 339 -7.62 0.65 23.53
N SER A 340 -7.83 0.86 22.22
CA SER A 340 -8.05 2.20 21.68
C SER A 340 -9.36 2.85 22.16
N SER A 341 -10.42 2.05 22.33
CA SER A 341 -11.70 2.54 22.83
C SER A 341 -11.69 2.78 24.33
N LYS A 342 -10.91 2.01 25.09
CA LYS A 342 -10.75 2.10 26.54
C LYS A 342 -10.34 3.49 26.98
N ASN A 343 -9.37 4.08 26.29
CA ASN A 343 -8.87 5.41 26.59
C ASN A 343 -9.98 6.47 26.51
N ASN A 344 -10.93 6.35 25.57
CA ASN A 344 -11.97 7.35 25.38
C ASN A 344 -13.01 7.42 26.50
N PHE A 345 -13.24 6.33 27.24
CA PHE A 345 -14.19 6.34 28.37
C PHE A 345 -13.51 6.39 29.73
N LEU A 346 -12.19 6.14 29.81
CA LEU A 346 -11.41 6.30 31.04
C LEU A 346 -11.36 7.74 31.55
N ASP A 347 -11.34 8.73 30.67
CA ASP A 347 -11.20 10.15 31.04
C ASP A 347 -12.27 10.66 32.02
N ASN A 348 -13.46 10.03 32.01
CA ASN A 348 -14.59 10.41 32.87
C ASN A 348 -14.81 9.45 34.05
N LEU A 349 -13.93 8.46 34.22
CA LEU A 349 -14.05 7.43 35.24
C LEU A 349 -12.98 7.61 36.33
N PRO A 350 -13.24 7.09 37.55
CA PRO A 350 -12.17 6.89 38.53
C PRO A 350 -11.03 6.02 37.95
N PRO A 351 -9.84 6.02 38.55
CA PRO A 351 -8.76 5.09 38.19
C PRO A 351 -9.32 3.67 38.06
N THR A 352 -9.28 3.12 36.85
CA THR A 352 -9.89 1.82 36.53
C THR A 352 -8.86 0.91 35.90
N ILE A 353 -8.67 -0.26 36.50
CA ILE A 353 -7.78 -1.31 36.00
C ILE A 353 -8.65 -2.33 35.27
N PHE A 354 -8.27 -2.61 34.02
CA PHE A 354 -8.92 -3.64 33.21
C PHE A 354 -7.98 -4.83 33.04
N SER A 355 -8.50 -6.02 33.25
CA SER A 355 -7.86 -7.29 32.95
C SER A 355 -8.81 -8.09 32.05
N VAL A 356 -8.42 -8.35 30.81
CA VAL A 356 -9.21 -9.13 29.85
C VAL A 356 -8.43 -10.38 29.49
N ASP A 357 -9.03 -11.54 29.71
CA ASP A 357 -8.43 -12.83 29.34
C ASP A 357 -8.39 -12.94 27.80
N TYR A 358 -7.29 -13.46 27.23
CA TYR A 358 -7.06 -13.45 25.77
C TYR A 358 -8.13 -14.23 25.00
N GLU A 359 -8.66 -15.29 25.61
CA GLU A 359 -9.72 -16.13 25.08
C GLU A 359 -11.00 -15.31 24.78
N VAL A 360 -11.24 -14.20 25.48
CA VAL A 360 -12.35 -13.28 25.17
C VAL A 360 -12.20 -12.70 23.77
N TYR A 361 -10.99 -12.32 23.35
CA TYR A 361 -10.73 -11.78 22.01
C TYR A 361 -10.85 -12.86 20.93
N GLU A 362 -10.44 -14.09 21.22
CA GLU A 362 -10.64 -15.24 20.33
C GLU A 362 -12.13 -15.50 20.13
N TRP A 363 -12.91 -15.58 21.21
CA TRP A 363 -14.36 -15.77 21.14
C TRP A 363 -15.07 -14.65 20.38
N ILE A 364 -14.72 -13.38 20.63
CA ILE A 364 -15.27 -12.24 19.86
C ILE A 364 -14.98 -12.40 18.37
N SER A 365 -13.77 -12.86 18.04
CA SER A 365 -13.37 -13.09 16.66
C SER A 365 -14.17 -14.21 16.01
N GLU A 366 -14.44 -15.30 16.74
CA GLU A 366 -15.32 -16.39 16.29
C GLU A 366 -16.75 -15.94 16.06
N GLN A 367 -17.32 -15.14 16.97
CA GLN A 367 -18.68 -14.59 16.82
C GLN A 367 -18.79 -13.62 15.64
N ALA A 368 -17.68 -12.97 15.26
CA ALA A 368 -17.63 -12.05 14.13
C ALA A 368 -17.58 -12.76 12.76
N ILE A 369 -17.39 -14.09 12.72
CA ILE A 369 -17.31 -14.85 11.47
C ILE A 369 -18.72 -15.00 10.88
N GLU A 370 -19.12 -14.05 10.03
CA GLU A 370 -20.08 -14.35 8.97
C GLU A 370 -19.42 -15.34 7.98
N PRO A 371 -20.10 -16.41 7.52
CA PRO A 371 -19.54 -17.45 6.65
C PRO A 371 -18.83 -16.95 5.38
N GLU A 372 -19.08 -15.70 4.97
CA GLU A 372 -18.56 -15.10 3.73
C GLU A 372 -17.59 -13.93 3.96
N LYS A 373 -17.36 -13.47 5.20
CA LYS A 373 -16.70 -12.17 5.46
C LYS A 373 -15.76 -12.20 6.68
N TYR A 374 -14.64 -12.90 6.55
CA TYR A 374 -13.50 -12.79 7.48
C TYR A 374 -12.81 -11.43 7.32
N ASN A 375 -13.39 -10.38 7.93
CA ASN A 375 -12.85 -9.04 7.82
C ASN A 375 -12.82 -8.29 9.16
N GLY A 376 -11.80 -7.46 9.35
CA GLY A 376 -11.59 -6.74 10.60
C GLY A 376 -12.70 -5.73 10.93
N ARG A 377 -13.55 -5.35 9.94
CA ARG A 377 -14.73 -4.50 10.19
C ARG A 377 -15.82 -5.25 10.96
N ALA A 378 -15.97 -6.55 10.77
CA ALA A 378 -16.90 -7.38 11.54
C ALA A 378 -16.42 -7.50 12.99
N VAL A 379 -15.13 -7.80 13.19
CA VAL A 379 -14.53 -7.92 14.54
C VAL A 379 -14.62 -6.62 15.32
N LYS A 380 -14.37 -5.46 14.70
CA LYS A 380 -14.54 -4.16 15.36
C LYS A 380 -15.96 -3.98 15.90
N ARG A 381 -16.97 -4.28 15.07
CA ARG A 381 -18.38 -4.24 15.48
C ARG A 381 -18.71 -5.25 16.58
N ALA A 382 -18.22 -6.49 16.48
CA ALA A 382 -18.42 -7.51 17.50
C ALA A 382 -17.78 -7.10 18.84
N THR A 383 -16.59 -6.51 18.80
CA THR A 383 -15.92 -5.95 19.99
C THR A 383 -16.76 -4.83 20.61
N ASP A 384 -17.31 -3.93 19.79
CA ASP A 384 -18.20 -2.87 20.26
C ASP A 384 -19.46 -3.42 20.94
N VAL A 385 -20.09 -4.42 20.34
CA VAL A 385 -21.35 -5.01 20.81
C VAL A 385 -21.15 -5.87 22.06
N HIS A 386 -20.15 -6.75 22.07
CA HIS A 386 -19.99 -7.77 23.11
C HIS A 386 -19.10 -7.35 24.26
N LEU A 387 -18.17 -6.40 24.05
CA LEU A 387 -17.21 -6.00 25.07
C LEU A 387 -17.40 -4.54 25.49
N ILE A 388 -17.30 -3.59 24.55
CA ILE A 388 -17.26 -2.16 24.89
C ILE A 388 -18.63 -1.66 25.38
N SER A 389 -19.73 -2.00 24.69
CA SER A 389 -21.07 -1.55 25.07
C SER A 389 -21.50 -2.06 26.46
N PRO A 390 -21.33 -3.35 26.80
CA PRO A 390 -21.60 -3.84 28.15
C PRO A 390 -20.73 -3.16 29.21
N LEU A 391 -19.43 -2.96 28.94
CA LEU A 391 -18.55 -2.24 29.86
C LEU A 391 -19.02 -0.80 30.10
N ARG A 392 -19.43 -0.08 29.06
CA ARG A 392 -20.00 1.27 29.20
C ARG A 392 -21.24 1.25 30.09
N GLN A 393 -22.13 0.27 29.96
CA GLN A 393 -23.31 0.15 30.82
C GLN A 393 -22.95 -0.11 32.28
N ILE A 394 -21.97 -1.00 32.53
CA ILE A 394 -21.47 -1.31 33.88
C ILE A 394 -20.81 -0.08 34.53
N LEU A 395 -20.12 0.73 33.73
CA LEU A 395 -19.34 1.90 34.16
C LEU A 395 -20.16 3.19 34.24
N LEU A 396 -21.28 3.29 33.53
CA LEU A 396 -22.13 4.48 33.47
C LEU A 396 -22.49 5.07 34.85
N PRO A 397 -22.85 4.27 35.88
CA PRO A 397 -23.16 4.81 37.20
C PRO A 397 -22.00 5.55 37.87
N PHE A 398 -20.75 5.22 37.53
CA PHE A 398 -19.54 5.85 38.08
C PHE A 398 -19.19 7.14 37.35
N ALA A 399 -19.39 7.19 36.03
CA ALA A 399 -19.20 8.40 35.24
C ALA A 399 -20.14 9.53 35.70
N ILE A 400 -21.41 9.22 35.98
CA ILE A 400 -22.41 10.21 36.42
C ILE A 400 -22.10 10.75 37.83
N LYS A 401 -21.58 9.89 38.73
CA LYS A 401 -21.27 10.26 40.13
C LYS A 401 -20.07 11.21 40.27
N ASN A 402 -19.17 11.28 39.28
CA ASN A 402 -18.04 12.22 39.31
C ASN A 402 -18.47 13.70 39.20
N SER A 403 -19.72 13.99 38.85
CA SER A 403 -20.25 15.37 38.94
C SER A 403 -20.50 15.84 40.37
N ASN A 404 -20.58 14.94 41.36
CA ASN A 404 -20.72 15.30 42.77
C ASN A 404 -20.17 14.19 43.70
N ARG A 405 -18.92 14.40 44.16
CA ARG A 405 -18.32 13.78 45.35
C ARG A 405 -18.17 12.25 45.32
N LEU A 406 -17.18 11.75 44.57
CA LEU A 406 -16.35 10.68 45.14
C LEU A 406 -15.23 11.36 45.95
N PRO A 407 -15.10 11.10 47.27
CA PRO A 407 -13.97 11.60 48.02
C PRO A 407 -12.71 11.06 47.35
N ILE A 408 -11.85 11.98 46.91
CA ILE A 408 -10.54 11.70 46.33
C ILE A 408 -9.70 11.08 47.46
N GLY A 409 -9.70 9.75 47.49
CA GLY A 409 -8.75 8.87 48.17
C GLY A 409 -8.39 7.73 47.20
N ASP A 410 -7.63 6.72 47.66
CA ASP A 410 -7.13 5.56 46.89
C ASP A 410 -8.21 4.62 46.30
N ASN A 411 -9.38 5.14 45.94
CA ASN A 411 -10.47 4.39 45.33
C ASN A 411 -10.14 4.08 43.87
N TYR A 412 -10.11 2.79 43.52
CA TYR A 412 -9.98 2.33 42.15
C TYR A 412 -10.98 1.21 41.85
N ILE A 413 -11.31 1.07 40.57
CA ILE A 413 -12.20 0.03 40.06
C ILE A 413 -11.34 -1.04 39.39
N GLU A 414 -11.53 -2.30 39.75
CA GLU A 414 -11.00 -3.45 38.99
C GLU A 414 -12.13 -4.09 38.19
N ILE A 415 -11.88 -4.28 36.91
CA ILE A 415 -12.75 -5.05 36.02
C ILE A 415 -11.95 -6.20 35.44
N HIS A 416 -12.37 -7.41 35.76
CA HIS A 416 -11.89 -8.63 35.11
C HIS A 416 -12.94 -9.14 34.14
N VAL A 417 -12.53 -9.37 32.90
CA VAL A 417 -13.40 -9.86 31.83
C VAL A 417 -12.92 -11.24 31.42
N LYS A 418 -13.83 -12.23 31.54
CA LYS A 418 -13.53 -13.64 31.26
C LYS A 418 -14.60 -14.27 30.39
N LEU A 419 -14.31 -15.42 29.80
CA LEU A 419 -15.33 -16.23 29.16
C LEU A 419 -16.15 -17.01 30.18
N SER A 420 -17.47 -17.00 30.00
CA SER A 420 -18.42 -17.84 30.71
C SER A 420 -18.51 -19.20 30.06
N HIS A 421 -18.04 -20.23 30.74
CA HIS A 421 -18.22 -21.62 30.31
C HIS A 421 -19.69 -22.09 30.36
N GLN A 422 -20.56 -21.41 31.12
CA GLN A 422 -21.96 -21.80 31.29
C GLN A 422 -22.93 -21.09 30.35
N ARG A 423 -22.64 -19.83 29.97
CA ARG A 423 -23.55 -18.98 29.19
C ARG A 423 -23.14 -18.79 27.74
N ASN A 424 -22.01 -19.39 27.32
CA ASN A 424 -21.40 -19.18 26.00
C ASN A 424 -21.33 -17.69 25.65
N GLY A 425 -20.66 -16.91 26.51
CA GLY A 425 -20.59 -15.46 26.42
C GLY A 425 -19.56 -14.87 27.36
N ILE A 426 -19.50 -13.54 27.43
CA ILE A 426 -18.52 -12.82 28.25
C ILE A 426 -19.10 -12.53 29.63
N GLU A 427 -18.31 -12.80 30.68
CA GLU A 427 -18.60 -12.46 32.06
C GLU A 427 -17.71 -11.29 32.54
N PHE A 428 -18.34 -10.38 33.30
CA PHE A 428 -17.70 -9.18 33.83
C PHE A 428 -17.70 -9.24 35.36
N PHE A 429 -16.51 -9.34 35.94
CA PHE A 429 -16.30 -9.28 37.39
C PHE A 429 -15.84 -7.87 37.77
N ARG A 430 -16.56 -7.23 38.69
CA ARG A 430 -16.30 -5.85 39.12
C ARG A 430 -16.01 -5.81 40.61
N ASN A 431 -14.83 -5.32 40.97
CA ASN A 431 -14.46 -4.99 42.35
C ASN A 431 -14.29 -3.48 42.49
N VAL A 432 -14.84 -2.89 43.55
CA VAL A 432 -14.67 -1.46 43.87
C VAL A 432 -13.92 -1.39 45.19
N TYR A 433 -12.71 -0.86 45.16
CA TYR A 433 -11.90 -0.68 46.36
C TYR A 433 -12.01 0.76 46.85
N GLY A 434 -11.89 0.93 48.16
CA GLY A 434 -11.72 2.25 48.76
C GLY A 434 -10.92 2.18 50.06
N PRO A 435 -10.57 3.34 50.66
CA PRO A 435 -9.75 3.34 51.86
C PRO A 435 -10.46 2.51 52.91
N ALA A 436 -9.72 1.61 53.55
CA ALA A 436 -10.19 0.88 54.71
C ALA A 436 -10.75 1.88 55.70
N VAL A 437 -12.07 1.89 55.87
CA VAL A 437 -12.69 2.64 56.96
C VAL A 437 -12.18 1.94 58.22
N HIS A 438 -11.15 2.49 58.86
CA HIS A 438 -10.77 2.07 60.20
C HIS A 438 -12.03 2.19 61.06
N PRO A 439 -12.48 1.10 61.72
CA PRO A 439 -13.74 1.11 62.48
C PRO A 439 -13.67 1.92 63.78
N ASN A 440 -12.75 2.89 63.89
CA ASN A 440 -12.53 3.72 65.07
C ASN A 440 -12.40 5.20 64.69
N ARG A 441 -13.53 5.84 64.42
CA ARG A 441 -13.77 7.22 64.87
C ARG A 441 -15.10 7.24 65.60
N LYS A 442 -14.98 7.28 66.93
CA LYS A 442 -16.06 7.52 67.89
C LYS A 442 -16.74 8.86 67.64
#